data_AF-U6GFK2-F1
#
_entry.id   AF-U6GFK2-F1
#
_cell.length_a   1.000
_cell.length_b   1.000
_cell.length_c   1.000
_cell.angle_alpha   90.00
_cell.angle_beta   90.00
_cell.angle_gamma   90.00
#
_symmetry.space_group_name_H-M   'P 1'
#
loop_
_entity.id
_entity.type
_entity.pdbx_description
1 polymer ?
#
loop_
_entity_poly.entity_id
_entity_poly.type
_entity_poly.pdbx_seq_one_letter_code
_entity_poly.pdbx_strand_id
1 'polypeptide(L)'
;MLAEKLLQGWTMLGENCPYCNRVPLMRQRQGGDWCVACSTFAPSSPEQQKQQQQQQQQQQQQQQKGQQQKEEDETDDSSSEKSPKVEPATAFELRGSFGLQASEEEKLAACSAALKREGAAAAEALKQQLQQQQQLQLQQLQQMQDASPLTTAASSCCTPSEELVNWGKKVISNLRQPEQQHQQQQTKQQQQQQQQQQQAKQQRKEAQDRRELLHHSKALLLQRIHRDRQVLVALKEAFEALKLLDTIAH
;
A
#
# COMPACT_ATOMS: atom_id res chain seq x y z
N MET A 1 -31.78 15.83 16.34
CA MET A 1 -30.45 15.50 15.79
C MET A 1 -29.65 14.58 16.71
N LEU A 2 -29.21 15.01 17.92
CA LEU A 2 -28.40 14.12 18.80
C LEU A 2 -29.18 12.93 19.36
N ALA A 3 -30.36 13.19 19.95
CA ALA A 3 -31.21 12.15 20.54
C ALA A 3 -31.60 11.06 19.53
N GLU A 4 -31.85 11.44 18.28
CA GLU A 4 -32.20 10.53 17.20
C GLU A 4 -31.08 9.52 16.91
N LYS A 5 -29.82 9.96 16.94
CA LYS A 5 -28.67 9.07 16.73
C LYS A 5 -28.47 8.11 17.91
N LEU A 6 -28.71 8.56 19.14
CA LEU A 6 -28.66 7.68 20.31
C LEU A 6 -29.74 6.58 20.23
N LEU A 7 -30.95 6.92 19.78
CA LEU A 7 -32.03 5.93 19.55
C LEU A 7 -31.68 4.94 18.42
N GLN A 8 -30.89 5.36 17.43
CA GLN A 8 -30.33 4.48 16.40
C GLN A 8 -29.17 3.59 16.91
N GLY A 9 -28.84 3.65 18.21
CA GLY A 9 -27.79 2.84 18.83
C GLY A 9 -26.36 3.36 18.60
N TRP A 10 -26.21 4.65 18.29
CA TRP A 10 -24.90 5.30 18.23
C TRP A 10 -24.39 5.60 19.65
N THR A 11 -23.08 5.57 19.84
CA THR A 11 -22.44 5.86 21.13
C THR A 11 -21.69 7.17 21.06
N MET A 12 -21.87 8.07 22.03
CA MET A 12 -21.04 9.28 22.13
C MET A 12 -19.62 8.91 22.56
N LEU A 13 -18.63 9.51 21.90
CA LEU A 13 -17.22 9.44 22.27
C LEU A 13 -16.86 10.63 23.18
N GLY A 14 -15.79 10.50 23.94
CA GLY A 14 -15.24 11.58 24.77
C GLY A 14 -14.46 12.64 23.98
N GLU A 15 -14.33 12.47 22.66
CA GLU A 15 -13.57 13.35 21.77
C GLU A 15 -14.50 14.35 21.06
N ASN A 16 -14.06 15.59 20.94
CA ASN A 16 -14.80 16.64 20.24
C ASN A 16 -14.53 16.63 18.73
N CYS A 17 -15.51 17.05 17.93
CA CYS A 17 -15.34 17.13 16.48
C CYS A 17 -14.25 18.14 16.08
N PRO A 18 -13.24 17.77 15.26
CA PRO A 18 -12.13 18.66 14.90
C PRO A 18 -12.54 19.87 14.06
N TYR A 19 -13.70 19.80 13.38
CA TYR A 19 -14.19 20.88 12.52
C TYR A 19 -14.88 22.00 13.31
N CYS A 20 -15.64 21.65 14.35
CA CYS A 20 -16.45 22.63 15.08
C CYS A 20 -16.07 22.77 16.56
N ASN A 21 -15.33 21.83 17.13
CA ASN A 21 -14.89 21.75 18.54
C ASN A 21 -15.99 21.88 19.62
N ARG A 22 -17.27 21.91 19.23
CA ARG A 22 -18.41 22.19 20.12
C ARG A 22 -19.17 20.95 20.55
N VAL A 23 -19.23 19.93 19.71
CA VAL A 23 -20.01 18.71 19.97
C VAL A 23 -19.11 17.48 20.02
N PRO A 24 -19.40 16.52 20.92
CA PRO A 24 -18.72 15.23 20.95
C PRO A 24 -19.03 14.43 19.68
N LEU A 25 -18.05 13.66 19.22
CA LEU A 25 -18.21 12.72 18.12
C LEU A 25 -19.10 11.54 18.54
N MET A 26 -19.81 10.95 17.58
CA MET A 26 -20.61 9.74 17.78
C MET A 26 -20.09 8.59 16.93
N ARG A 27 -20.00 7.40 17.49
CA ARG A 27 -19.57 6.18 16.78
C ARG A 27 -20.75 5.26 16.49
N GLN A 28 -20.82 4.77 15.25
CA GLN A 28 -21.77 3.74 14.84
C GLN A 28 -21.23 2.34 15.18
N ARG A 29 -22.12 1.36 15.37
CA ARG A 29 -21.73 -0.05 15.62
C ARG A 29 -20.87 -0.67 14.51
N GLN A 30 -21.00 -0.21 13.26
CA GLN A 30 -20.18 -0.69 12.13
C GLN A 30 -18.84 0.07 11.97
N GLY A 31 -18.55 1.00 12.87
CA GLY A 31 -17.38 1.89 12.79
C GLY A 31 -17.71 3.25 12.18
N GLY A 32 -16.74 4.16 12.24
CA GLY A 32 -16.87 5.53 11.76
C GLY A 32 -17.36 6.51 12.84
N ASP A 33 -16.68 7.65 12.92
CA ASP A 33 -16.97 8.72 13.88
C ASP A 33 -17.71 9.85 13.15
N TRP A 34 -18.85 10.28 13.67
CA TRP A 34 -19.76 11.25 13.04
C TRP A 34 -19.99 12.47 13.93
N CYS A 35 -19.92 13.65 13.33
CA CYS A 35 -20.30 14.89 13.99
C CYS A 35 -21.76 15.25 13.68
N VAL A 36 -22.59 15.33 14.73
CA VAL A 36 -24.01 15.68 14.58
C VAL A 36 -24.23 17.14 14.17
N ALA A 37 -23.34 18.06 14.57
CA ALA A 37 -23.44 19.47 14.21
C ALA A 37 -23.02 19.73 12.76
N CYS A 38 -21.92 19.10 12.31
CA CYS A 38 -21.43 19.24 10.94
C CYS A 38 -22.18 18.35 9.94
N SER A 39 -22.85 17.31 10.43
CA SER A 39 -23.43 16.25 9.60
C SER A 39 -22.39 15.64 8.65
N THR A 40 -21.22 15.31 9.21
CA THR A 40 -20.08 14.77 8.44
C THR A 40 -19.31 13.76 9.28
N PHE A 41 -18.71 12.75 8.62
CA PHE A 41 -17.76 11.84 9.26
C PHE A 41 -16.46 12.56 9.59
N ALA A 42 -15.96 12.38 10.80
CA ALA A 42 -14.64 12.84 11.18
C ALA A 42 -13.58 11.95 10.52
N PRO A 43 -12.43 12.51 10.13
CA PRO A 43 -11.30 11.71 9.71
C PRO A 43 -10.93 10.79 10.87
N SER A 44 -10.87 9.47 10.62
CA SER A 44 -10.49 8.48 11.62
C SER A 44 -9.20 8.93 12.30
N SER A 45 -9.20 8.98 13.64
CA SER A 45 -8.02 9.36 14.42
C SER A 45 -6.78 8.64 13.85
N PRO A 46 -5.63 9.33 13.73
CA PRO A 46 -4.39 8.73 13.24
C PRO A 46 -3.98 7.49 14.05
N GLU A 47 -4.48 7.33 15.29
CA GLU A 47 -4.28 6.12 16.09
C GLU A 47 -4.97 4.89 15.50
N GLN A 48 -6.17 5.02 14.92
CA GLN A 48 -6.83 3.90 14.23
C GLN A 48 -6.09 3.49 12.96
N GLN A 49 -5.53 4.47 12.23
CA GLN A 49 -4.64 4.17 11.08
C GLN A 49 -3.36 3.47 11.54
N LYS A 50 -2.74 3.90 12.64
CA LYS A 50 -1.56 3.24 13.21
C LYS A 50 -1.85 1.82 13.69
N GLN A 51 -3.02 1.57 14.29
CA GLN A 51 -3.40 0.24 14.76
C GLN A 51 -3.61 -0.74 13.60
N GLN A 52 -4.22 -0.30 12.49
CA GLN A 52 -4.32 -1.11 11.28
C GLN A 52 -2.95 -1.37 10.64
N GLN A 53 -2.04 -0.39 10.60
CA GLN A 53 -0.68 -0.60 10.11
C GLN A 53 0.14 -1.54 11.00
N GLN A 54 0.02 -1.45 12.33
CA GLN A 54 0.72 -2.35 13.24
C GLN A 54 0.24 -3.81 13.10
N GLN A 55 -1.06 -4.04 12.91
CA GLN A 55 -1.55 -5.40 12.63
C GLN A 55 -0.97 -5.98 11.33
N GLN A 56 -0.82 -5.17 10.28
CA GLN A 56 -0.17 -5.62 9.05
C GLN A 56 1.33 -5.90 9.22
N GLN A 57 2.05 -5.08 9.99
CA GLN A 57 3.48 -5.32 10.26
C GLN A 57 3.73 -6.57 11.11
N GLN A 58 2.89 -6.85 12.11
CA GLN A 58 3.04 -8.06 12.92
C GLN A 58 2.84 -9.34 12.10
N GLN A 59 1.92 -9.34 11.13
CA GLN A 59 1.76 -10.49 10.23
C GLN A 59 2.99 -10.72 9.33
N GLN A 60 3.66 -9.64 8.88
CA GLN A 60 4.88 -9.78 8.08
C GLN A 60 6.06 -10.31 8.92
N GLN A 61 6.22 -9.85 10.17
CA GLN A 61 7.31 -10.32 11.04
C GLN A 61 7.15 -11.80 11.42
N GLN A 62 5.93 -12.31 11.60
CA GLN A 62 5.72 -13.74 11.86
C GLN A 62 6.10 -14.61 10.66
N GLN A 63 5.97 -14.11 9.43
CA GLN A 63 6.42 -14.84 8.24
C GLN A 63 7.95 -14.88 8.13
N GLN A 64 8.65 -13.81 8.49
CA GLN A 64 10.12 -13.76 8.45
C GLN A 64 10.76 -14.59 9.58
N LYS A 65 10.17 -14.57 10.78
CA LYS A 65 10.71 -15.31 11.93
C LYS A 65 10.65 -16.84 11.74
N GLY A 66 9.75 -17.33 10.89
CA GLY A 66 9.69 -18.74 10.50
C GLY A 66 10.77 -19.18 9.51
N GLN A 67 11.52 -18.26 8.90
CA GLN A 67 12.62 -18.59 7.98
C GLN A 67 13.98 -18.55 8.67
N GLN A 68 14.19 -17.68 9.66
CA GLN A 68 15.48 -17.55 10.35
C GLN A 68 15.80 -18.70 11.33
N GLN A 69 14.81 -19.42 11.84
CA GLN A 69 15.07 -20.59 12.70
C GLN A 69 15.57 -21.83 11.94
N LYS A 70 15.79 -21.74 10.62
CA LYS A 70 16.33 -22.85 9.82
C LYS A 70 17.76 -22.63 9.34
N GLU A 71 18.40 -21.50 9.66
CA GLU A 71 19.75 -21.17 9.21
C GLU A 71 20.80 -21.05 10.32
N GLU A 72 20.45 -21.18 11.61
CA GLU A 72 21.43 -21.09 12.71
C GLU A 72 22.19 -22.41 13.00
N ASP A 73 22.19 -23.40 12.10
CA ASP A 73 23.01 -24.62 12.28
C ASP A 73 24.21 -24.73 11.33
N GLU A 74 24.36 -23.87 10.32
CA GLU A 74 25.57 -23.89 9.48
C GLU A 74 25.98 -22.48 9.09
N THR A 75 27.00 -21.94 9.76
CA THR A 75 28.26 -21.50 9.12
C THR A 75 29.16 -20.76 10.10
N ASP A 76 30.20 -21.49 10.51
CA ASP A 76 31.49 -20.94 10.91
C ASP A 76 32.25 -20.50 9.64
N ASP A 77 33.14 -19.53 9.83
CA ASP A 77 34.25 -19.13 8.95
C ASP A 77 34.04 -18.10 7.82
N SER A 78 34.93 -17.10 7.88
CA SER A 78 35.53 -16.32 6.77
C SER A 78 34.99 -14.94 6.35
N SER A 79 35.61 -13.93 6.99
CA SER A 79 36.59 -13.00 6.37
C SER A 79 36.13 -11.75 5.58
N SER A 80 36.39 -10.61 6.23
CA SER A 80 37.13 -9.41 5.77
C SER A 80 36.65 -8.54 4.60
N GLU A 81 36.18 -7.36 4.99
CA GLU A 81 36.60 -6.00 4.56
C GLU A 81 36.82 -5.68 3.06
N LYS A 82 35.99 -4.77 2.50
CA LYS A 82 36.44 -3.43 2.01
C LYS A 82 35.26 -2.58 1.51
N SER A 83 35.03 -1.42 2.13
CA SER A 83 34.09 -0.39 1.67
C SER A 83 34.85 0.85 1.13
N PRO A 84 34.41 1.49 0.03
CA PRO A 84 34.80 2.85 -0.31
C PRO A 84 33.75 3.89 0.14
N LYS A 85 34.28 4.91 0.83
CA LYS A 85 33.61 6.12 1.30
C LYS A 85 33.41 7.11 0.15
N VAL A 86 32.17 7.52 -0.12
CA VAL A 86 31.86 8.64 -1.03
C VAL A 86 30.90 9.59 -0.31
N GLU A 87 31.38 10.80 -0.03
CA GLU A 87 30.60 11.92 0.50
C GLU A 87 30.03 12.74 -0.67
N PRO A 88 28.73 13.10 -0.69
CA PRO A 88 28.25 14.17 -1.51
C PRO A 88 28.07 15.45 -0.68
N ALA A 89 28.85 16.46 -1.01
CA ALA A 89 28.65 17.83 -0.57
C ALA A 89 27.53 18.47 -1.40
N THR A 90 26.42 18.83 -0.76
CA THR A 90 25.55 19.91 -1.25
C THR A 90 24.98 20.69 -0.06
N ALA A 91 25.67 21.79 0.26
CA ALA A 91 25.11 22.88 1.02
C ALA A 91 24.02 23.54 0.15
N PHE A 92 22.76 23.22 0.42
CA PHE A 92 21.62 23.89 -0.20
C PHE A 92 21.13 24.97 0.76
N GLU A 93 21.58 26.20 0.54
CA GLU A 93 21.05 27.39 1.21
C GLU A 93 19.55 27.53 0.90
N LEU A 94 18.71 27.31 1.91
CA LEU A 94 17.32 27.73 1.91
C LEU A 94 17.25 29.25 2.02
N ARG A 95 17.43 29.96 0.90
CA ARG A 95 17.04 31.36 0.78
C ARG A 95 15.58 31.44 0.37
N GLY A 96 14.72 31.64 1.36
CA GLY A 96 13.31 32.00 1.14
C GLY A 96 13.22 33.32 0.39
N SER A 97 12.82 33.25 -0.88
CA SER A 97 12.38 34.42 -1.65
C SER A 97 11.02 34.11 -2.26
N PHE A 98 10.04 34.87 -1.78
CA PHE A 98 8.77 35.14 -2.42
C PHE A 98 8.99 35.56 -3.88
N GLY A 99 8.27 34.98 -4.84
CA GLY A 99 8.34 35.41 -6.23
C GLY A 99 7.73 34.44 -7.24
N LEU A 100 6.40 34.27 -7.16
CA LEU A 100 5.59 33.55 -8.14
C LEU A 100 5.64 34.23 -9.52
N GLN A 101 6.57 33.85 -10.39
CA GLN A 101 6.47 34.08 -11.84
C GLN A 101 6.98 32.88 -12.65
N ALA A 102 6.83 31.65 -12.13
CA ALA A 102 6.89 30.48 -13.01
C ALA A 102 5.76 30.64 -14.04
N SER A 103 6.13 30.66 -15.32
CA SER A 103 5.17 30.79 -16.42
C SER A 103 4.16 29.64 -16.33
N GLU A 104 2.93 29.83 -16.84
CA GLU A 104 1.94 28.75 -16.85
C GLU A 104 2.47 27.49 -17.54
N GLU A 105 3.34 27.67 -18.54
CA GLU A 105 4.03 26.60 -19.24
C GLU A 105 4.98 25.83 -18.33
N GLU A 106 5.74 26.51 -17.47
CA GLU A 106 6.63 25.89 -16.49
C GLU A 106 5.85 25.09 -15.43
N LYS A 107 4.69 25.60 -15.00
CA LYS A 107 3.80 24.91 -14.05
C LYS A 107 3.19 23.64 -14.67
N LEU A 108 2.77 23.71 -15.93
CA LEU A 108 2.27 22.56 -16.71
C LEU A 108 3.38 21.51 -16.94
N ALA A 109 4.58 21.96 -17.28
CA ALA A 109 5.74 21.09 -17.45
C ALA A 109 6.11 20.38 -16.14
N ALA A 110 6.10 21.09 -15.01
CA ALA A 110 6.35 20.52 -13.70
C ALA A 110 5.29 19.47 -13.31
N CYS A 111 3.99 19.74 -13.54
CA CYS A 111 2.93 18.76 -13.29
C CYS A 111 3.06 17.51 -14.18
N SER A 112 3.40 17.70 -15.46
CA SER A 112 3.63 16.59 -16.40
C SER A 112 4.84 15.74 -15.96
N ALA A 113 5.92 16.37 -15.53
CA ALA A 113 7.09 15.68 -15.00
C ALA A 113 6.79 14.90 -13.72
N ALA A 114 5.99 15.46 -12.81
CA ALA A 114 5.56 14.77 -11.59
C ALA A 114 4.74 13.51 -11.89
N LEU A 115 3.76 13.59 -12.80
CA LEU A 115 2.96 12.44 -13.24
C LEU A 115 3.82 11.35 -13.89
N LYS A 116 4.82 11.74 -14.70
CA LYS A 116 5.77 10.78 -15.31
C LYS A 116 6.62 10.07 -14.25
N ARG A 117 7.09 10.78 -13.23
CA ARG A 117 7.85 10.19 -12.11
C ARG A 117 7.01 9.23 -11.29
N GLU A 118 5.77 9.59 -10.95
CA GLU A 118 4.84 8.68 -10.27
C GLU A 118 4.57 7.42 -11.11
N GLY A 119 4.35 7.58 -12.42
CA GLY A 119 4.14 6.46 -13.33
C GLY A 119 5.35 5.54 -13.44
N ALA A 120 6.56 6.11 -13.51
CA ALA A 120 7.81 5.34 -13.56
C ALA A 120 8.05 4.57 -12.25
N ALA A 121 7.86 5.22 -11.09
CA ALA A 121 7.99 4.56 -9.79
C ALA A 121 6.99 3.41 -9.62
N ALA A 122 5.74 3.58 -10.08
CA ALA A 122 4.75 2.51 -10.06
C ALA A 122 5.13 1.34 -10.98
N ALA A 123 5.70 1.62 -12.16
CA ALA A 123 6.18 0.58 -13.07
C ALA A 123 7.39 -0.18 -12.50
N GLU A 124 8.31 0.50 -11.82
CA GLU A 124 9.43 -0.14 -11.12
C GLU A 124 8.97 -0.99 -9.94
N ALA A 125 8.02 -0.51 -9.14
CA ALA A 125 7.43 -1.30 -8.05
C ALA A 125 6.80 -2.60 -8.57
N LEU A 126 6.10 -2.56 -9.72
CA LEU A 126 5.55 -3.74 -10.36
C LEU A 126 6.65 -4.71 -10.83
N LYS A 127 7.75 -4.20 -11.40
CA LYS A 127 8.90 -5.02 -11.79
C LYS A 127 9.56 -5.69 -10.59
N GLN A 128 9.77 -4.95 -9.49
CA GLN A 128 10.31 -5.51 -8.25
C GLN A 128 9.42 -6.63 -7.71
N GLN A 129 8.09 -6.43 -7.73
CA GLN A 129 7.14 -7.46 -7.32
C GLN A 129 7.24 -8.72 -8.20
N LEU A 130 7.36 -8.55 -9.53
CA LEU A 130 7.52 -9.68 -10.46
C LEU A 130 8.85 -10.42 -10.23
N GLN A 131 9.94 -9.68 -10.02
CA GLN A 131 11.26 -10.24 -9.74
C GLN A 131 11.26 -11.05 -8.43
N GLN A 132 10.60 -10.54 -7.39
CA GLN A 132 10.45 -11.25 -6.12
C GLN A 132 9.65 -12.55 -6.30
N GLN A 133 8.60 -12.53 -7.12
CA GLN A 133 7.83 -13.74 -7.45
C GLN A 133 8.70 -14.78 -8.19
N GLN A 134 9.55 -14.33 -9.11
CA GLN A 134 10.44 -15.21 -9.87
C GLN A 134 11.51 -15.86 -8.97
N GLN A 135 12.08 -15.10 -8.02
CA GLN A 135 13.01 -15.65 -7.02
C GLN A 135 12.37 -16.72 -6.15
N LEU A 136 11.13 -16.52 -5.70
CA LEU A 136 10.40 -17.53 -4.92
C LEU A 136 10.19 -18.82 -5.72
N GLN A 137 9.94 -18.70 -7.03
CA GLN A 137 9.79 -19.86 -7.92
C GLN A 137 11.09 -20.66 -8.04
N LEU A 138 12.23 -19.97 -8.16
CA LEU A 138 13.55 -20.60 -8.20
C LEU A 138 13.89 -21.31 -6.88
N GLN A 139 13.58 -20.67 -5.75
CA GLN A 139 13.83 -21.24 -4.43
C GLN A 139 13.01 -22.53 -4.20
N GLN A 140 11.78 -22.59 -4.72
CA GLN A 140 10.99 -23.84 -4.71
C GLN A 140 11.63 -24.93 -5.58
N LEU A 141 12.19 -24.56 -6.73
CA LEU A 141 12.86 -25.51 -7.62
C LEU A 141 14.12 -26.10 -6.98
N GLN A 142 14.89 -25.29 -6.24
CA GLN A 142 16.05 -25.76 -5.49
C GLN A 142 15.65 -26.74 -4.38
N GLN A 143 14.61 -26.42 -3.61
CA GLN A 143 14.13 -27.32 -2.55
C GLN A 143 13.64 -28.68 -3.08
N MET A 144 13.13 -28.72 -4.31
CA MET A 144 12.77 -29.96 -4.99
C MET A 144 13.99 -30.80 -5.41
N GLN A 145 15.13 -30.17 -5.69
CA GLN A 145 16.35 -30.86 -6.13
C GLN A 145 17.12 -31.46 -4.95
N ASP A 146 17.20 -30.74 -3.82
CA ASP A 146 17.89 -31.22 -2.62
C ASP A 146 17.16 -32.37 -1.90
N ALA A 147 15.87 -32.56 -2.20
CA ALA A 147 15.05 -33.64 -1.64
C ALA A 147 15.26 -35.01 -2.32
N SER A 148 16.24 -35.17 -3.23
CA SER A 148 16.59 -36.49 -3.76
C SER A 148 17.60 -37.18 -2.84
N PRO A 149 17.18 -38.15 -1.99
CA PRO A 149 18.11 -38.87 -1.16
C PRO A 149 18.98 -39.76 -2.06
N LEU A 150 20.25 -39.41 -2.20
CA LEU A 150 21.27 -40.32 -2.69
C LEU A 150 21.35 -41.50 -1.72
N THR A 151 20.66 -42.58 -2.05
CA THR A 151 20.84 -43.90 -1.42
C THR A 151 22.21 -44.44 -1.79
N THR A 152 23.23 -44.05 -1.03
CA THR A 152 24.56 -44.67 -1.08
C THR A 152 24.47 -46.00 -0.34
N ALA A 153 24.15 -47.07 -1.06
CA ALA A 153 24.17 -48.44 -0.54
C ALA A 153 25.63 -48.86 -0.28
N ALA A 154 26.11 -48.63 0.94
CA ALA A 154 27.35 -49.23 1.42
C ALA A 154 27.08 -50.67 1.87
N SER A 155 27.58 -51.59 1.06
CA SER A 155 27.71 -53.02 1.28
C SER A 155 28.33 -53.32 2.66
N SER A 156 27.57 -53.95 3.55
CA SER A 156 28.11 -54.61 4.74
C SER A 156 27.40 -55.95 4.94
N CYS A 157 28.16 -57.00 4.64
CA CYS A 157 27.82 -58.40 4.82
C CYS A 157 27.95 -58.75 6.31
N CYS A 158 26.84 -58.97 7.03
CA CYS A 158 26.77 -59.83 8.24
C CYS A 158 25.31 -60.05 8.73
N THR A 159 24.89 -61.33 8.75
CA THR A 159 23.83 -62.00 9.54
C THR A 159 22.35 -61.49 9.52
N PRO A 160 21.39 -62.30 8.99
CA PRO A 160 19.97 -61.96 8.91
C PRO A 160 19.12 -62.70 9.96
N SER A 161 18.32 -62.00 10.79
CA SER A 161 16.98 -62.50 11.21
C SER A 161 16.13 -61.54 12.05
N GLU A 162 16.67 -60.62 12.85
CA GLU A 162 15.83 -59.74 13.70
C GLU A 162 15.73 -58.26 13.24
N GLU A 163 16.61 -57.79 12.36
CA GLU A 163 16.59 -56.38 11.91
C GLU A 163 15.52 -56.04 10.86
N LEU A 164 14.93 -57.03 10.20
CA LEU A 164 13.98 -56.80 9.09
C LEU A 164 12.68 -56.09 9.53
N VAL A 165 12.27 -56.27 10.79
CA VAL A 165 11.01 -55.70 11.30
C VAL A 165 11.18 -54.23 11.71
N ASN A 166 12.41 -53.81 12.07
CA ASN A 166 12.69 -52.42 12.46
C ASN A 166 12.93 -51.51 11.24
N TRP A 167 13.47 -52.05 10.15
CA TRP A 167 13.60 -51.33 8.87
C TRP A 167 12.25 -50.95 8.27
N GLY A 168 11.26 -51.83 8.33
CA GLY A 168 9.91 -51.55 7.82
C GLY A 168 9.25 -50.31 8.46
N LYS A 169 9.44 -50.11 9.78
CA LYS A 169 8.88 -48.95 10.48
C LYS A 169 9.62 -47.65 10.17
N LYS A 170 10.95 -47.68 10.03
CA LYS A 170 11.75 -46.49 9.67
C LYS A 170 11.52 -46.03 8.22
N VAL A 171 11.37 -46.96 7.28
CA VAL A 171 11.15 -46.64 5.86
C VAL A 171 9.77 -46.01 5.62
N ILE A 172 8.73 -46.48 6.32
CA ILE A 172 7.37 -45.90 6.21
C ILE A 172 7.30 -44.48 6.80
N SER A 173 8.05 -44.20 7.87
CA SER A 173 8.15 -42.84 8.44
C SER A 173 8.85 -41.86 7.50
N ASN A 174 9.95 -42.28 6.85
CA ASN A 174 10.73 -41.42 5.96
C ASN A 174 10.02 -41.11 4.64
N LEU A 175 9.17 -42.00 4.12
CA LEU A 175 8.37 -41.70 2.91
C LEU A 175 7.26 -40.67 3.14
N ARG A 176 6.73 -40.57 4.36
CA ARG A 176 5.57 -39.70 4.66
C ARG A 176 5.96 -38.23 4.95
N GLN A 177 7.22 -38.00 5.33
CA GLN A 177 7.74 -36.68 5.68
C GLN A 177 7.86 -35.67 4.50
N PRO A 178 8.31 -36.05 3.29
CA PRO A 178 8.38 -35.12 2.16
C PRO A 178 7.00 -34.71 1.63
N GLU A 179 6.01 -35.61 1.70
CA GLU A 179 4.64 -35.32 1.27
C GLU A 179 3.99 -34.22 2.14
N GLN A 180 4.23 -34.29 3.45
CA GLN A 180 3.74 -33.29 4.40
C GLN A 180 4.45 -31.94 4.23
N GLN A 181 5.76 -31.93 3.96
CA GLN A 181 6.49 -30.69 3.63
C GLN A 181 6.01 -30.07 2.33
N HIS A 182 5.80 -30.87 1.28
CA HIS A 182 5.31 -30.39 -0.01
C HIS A 182 3.91 -29.77 0.13
N GLN A 183 3.00 -30.42 0.87
CA GLN A 183 1.66 -29.88 1.09
C GLN A 183 1.68 -28.59 1.92
N GLN A 184 2.56 -28.50 2.92
CA GLN A 184 2.72 -27.26 3.69
C GLN A 184 3.27 -26.13 2.81
N GLN A 185 4.23 -26.42 1.94
CA GLN A 185 4.80 -25.45 1.01
C GLN A 185 3.77 -24.97 -0.02
N GLN A 186 2.97 -25.87 -0.58
CA GLN A 186 1.90 -25.54 -1.52
C GLN A 186 0.84 -24.64 -0.86
N THR A 187 0.49 -24.93 0.40
CA THR A 187 -0.45 -24.10 1.16
C THR A 187 0.09 -22.69 1.40
N LYS A 188 1.38 -22.57 1.77
CA LYS A 188 2.04 -21.26 1.92
C LYS A 188 2.05 -20.46 0.62
N GLN A 189 2.37 -21.11 -0.51
CA GLN A 189 2.35 -20.46 -1.82
C GLN A 189 0.95 -19.98 -2.20
N GLN A 190 -0.08 -20.79 -1.95
CA GLN A 190 -1.47 -20.42 -2.24
C GLN A 190 -1.92 -19.23 -1.37
N GLN A 191 -1.55 -19.21 -0.09
CA GLN A 191 -1.84 -18.10 0.81
C GLN A 191 -1.15 -16.81 0.38
N GLN A 192 0.12 -16.88 -0.01
CA GLN A 192 0.88 -15.74 -0.53
C GLN A 192 0.24 -15.19 -1.82
N GLN A 193 -0.20 -16.07 -2.72
CA GLN A 193 -0.87 -15.66 -3.95
C GLN A 193 -2.21 -14.96 -3.68
N GLN A 194 -3.00 -15.47 -2.72
CA GLN A 194 -4.24 -14.81 -2.29
C GLN A 194 -3.97 -13.41 -1.70
N GLN A 195 -2.93 -13.27 -0.88
CA GLN A 195 -2.55 -11.98 -0.30
C GLN A 195 -2.15 -10.97 -1.38
N GLN A 196 -1.37 -11.38 -2.38
CA GLN A 196 -1.01 -10.53 -3.52
C GLN A 196 -2.24 -10.10 -4.33
N GLN A 197 -3.20 -11.01 -4.56
CA GLN A 197 -4.46 -10.66 -5.24
C GLN A 197 -5.30 -9.65 -4.46
N GLN A 198 -5.35 -9.76 -3.14
CA GLN A 198 -6.06 -8.80 -2.30
C GLN A 198 -5.41 -7.41 -2.36
N GLN A 199 -4.08 -7.34 -2.25
CA GLN A 199 -3.34 -6.09 -2.39
C GLN A 199 -3.55 -5.45 -3.78
N ALA A 200 -3.46 -6.23 -4.85
CA ALA A 200 -3.71 -5.74 -6.20
C ALA A 200 -5.14 -5.22 -6.40
N LYS A 201 -6.15 -5.88 -5.81
CA LYS A 201 -7.54 -5.41 -5.82
C LYS A 201 -7.68 -4.08 -5.09
N GLN A 202 -7.02 -3.93 -3.94
CA GLN A 202 -7.06 -2.68 -3.17
C GLN A 202 -6.39 -1.53 -3.92
N GLN A 203 -5.21 -1.76 -4.52
CA GLN A 203 -4.54 -0.77 -5.36
C GLN A 203 -5.38 -0.35 -6.58
N ARG A 204 -6.08 -1.29 -7.22
CA ARG A 204 -7.00 -0.98 -8.32
C ARG A 204 -8.16 -0.10 -7.87
N LYS A 205 -8.73 -0.39 -6.70
CA LYS A 205 -9.79 0.42 -6.10
C LYS A 205 -9.31 1.83 -5.79
N GLU A 206 -8.17 1.97 -5.11
CA GLU A 206 -7.58 3.28 -4.80
C GLU A 206 -7.26 4.08 -6.07
N ALA A 207 -6.76 3.42 -7.12
CA ALA A 207 -6.52 4.06 -8.41
C ALA A 207 -7.82 4.52 -9.09
N GLN A 208 -8.91 3.75 -8.95
CA GLN A 208 -10.23 4.15 -9.45
C GLN A 208 -10.78 5.35 -8.67
N ASP A 209 -10.73 5.31 -7.34
CA ASP A 209 -11.16 6.41 -6.47
C ASP A 209 -10.38 7.70 -6.80
N ARG A 210 -9.06 7.59 -7.04
CA ARG A 210 -8.22 8.73 -7.47
C ARG A 210 -8.64 9.28 -8.84
N ARG A 211 -9.02 8.43 -9.79
CA ARG A 211 -9.55 8.87 -11.10
C ARG A 211 -10.89 9.58 -10.95
N GLU A 212 -11.80 9.05 -10.15
CA GLU A 212 -13.10 9.66 -9.90
C GLU A 212 -12.94 11.04 -9.24
N LEU A 213 -12.02 11.19 -8.29
CA LEU A 213 -11.70 12.47 -7.66
C LEU A 213 -11.15 13.48 -8.68
N LEU A 214 -10.25 13.06 -9.58
CA LEU A 214 -9.74 13.92 -10.65
C LEU A 214 -10.84 14.35 -11.63
N HIS A 215 -11.73 13.43 -11.99
CA HIS A 215 -12.89 13.76 -12.82
C HIS A 215 -13.82 14.77 -12.15
N HIS A 216 -14.10 14.60 -10.85
CA HIS A 216 -14.91 15.53 -10.09
C HIS A 216 -14.26 16.92 -9.99
N SER A 217 -12.97 16.97 -9.67
CA SER A 217 -12.20 18.22 -9.63
C SER A 217 -12.20 18.96 -10.97
N LYS A 218 -12.01 18.23 -12.08
CA LYS A 218 -12.10 18.79 -13.44
C LYS A 218 -13.49 19.35 -13.74
N ALA A 219 -14.56 18.67 -13.33
CA ALA A 219 -15.93 19.14 -13.52
C ALA A 219 -16.19 20.47 -12.79
N LEU A 220 -15.74 20.58 -11.52
CA LEU A 220 -15.85 21.83 -10.75
C LEU A 220 -15.08 22.98 -11.40
N LEU A 221 -13.88 22.72 -11.93
CA LEU A 221 -13.08 23.72 -12.62
C LEU A 221 -13.77 24.22 -13.90
N LEU A 222 -14.35 23.32 -14.69
CA LEU A 222 -15.14 23.69 -15.88
C LEU A 222 -16.39 24.50 -15.51
N GLN A 223 -17.08 24.12 -14.42
CA GLN A 223 -18.23 24.87 -13.93
C GLN A 223 -17.85 26.30 -13.52
N ARG A 224 -16.69 26.47 -12.88
CA ARG A 224 -16.15 27.79 -12.53
C ARG A 224 -15.86 28.63 -13.77
N ILE A 225 -15.14 28.07 -14.75
CA ILE A 225 -14.86 28.74 -16.02
C ILE A 225 -16.16 29.19 -16.71
N HIS A 226 -17.19 28.34 -16.69
CA HIS A 226 -18.48 28.68 -17.27
C HIS A 226 -19.15 29.86 -16.55
N ARG A 227 -19.11 29.88 -15.21
CA ARG A 227 -19.63 30.99 -14.41
C ARG A 227 -18.89 32.30 -14.72
N ASP A 228 -17.55 32.25 -14.76
CA ASP A 228 -16.73 33.43 -15.05
C ASP A 228 -17.01 33.97 -16.46
N ARG A 229 -17.21 33.07 -17.44
CA ARG A 229 -17.63 33.46 -18.80
C ARG A 229 -18.99 34.16 -18.81
N GLN A 230 -19.97 33.70 -18.04
CA GLN A 230 -21.27 34.37 -17.94
C GLN A 230 -21.15 35.78 -17.34
N VAL A 231 -20.33 35.92 -16.29
CA VAL A 231 -20.06 37.24 -15.68
C VAL A 231 -19.41 38.18 -16.70
N LEU A 232 -18.44 37.71 -17.48
CA LEU A 232 -17.82 38.52 -18.52
C LEU A 232 -18.80 38.95 -19.63
N VAL A 233 -19.73 38.09 -20.02
CA VAL A 233 -20.79 38.45 -20.97
C VAL A 233 -21.70 39.53 -20.39
N ALA A 234 -22.15 39.37 -19.15
CA ALA A 234 -22.98 40.37 -18.47
C ALA A 234 -22.28 41.73 -18.31
N LEU A 235 -20.99 41.72 -17.96
CA LEU A 235 -20.17 42.94 -17.90
C LEU A 235 -20.05 43.62 -19.26
N LYS A 236 -19.88 42.85 -20.34
CA LYS A 236 -19.84 43.39 -21.70
C LYS A 236 -21.18 44.04 -22.06
N GLU A 237 -22.31 43.39 -21.78
CA GLU A 237 -23.65 43.94 -22.03
C GLU A 237 -23.89 45.22 -21.22
N ALA A 238 -23.49 45.25 -19.95
CA ALA A 238 -23.59 46.45 -19.12
C ALA A 238 -22.74 47.61 -19.67
N PHE A 239 -21.53 47.33 -20.17
CA PHE A 239 -20.68 48.34 -20.79
C PHE A 239 -21.27 48.91 -22.07
N GLU A 240 -21.87 48.07 -22.93
CA GLU A 240 -22.56 48.56 -24.13
C GLU A 240 -23.81 49.37 -23.77
N ALA A 241 -24.56 49.00 -22.73
CA ALA A 241 -25.69 49.79 -22.25
C ALA A 241 -25.26 51.18 -21.74
N LEU A 242 -24.12 51.27 -21.03
CA LEU A 242 -23.57 52.54 -20.57
C LEU A 242 -23.18 53.45 -21.74
N LYS A 243 -22.61 52.91 -22.82
CA LYS A 243 -22.31 53.69 -24.04
C LYS A 243 -23.56 54.28 -24.67
N LEU A 244 -24.65 53.53 -24.72
CA LEU A 244 -25.92 54.02 -25.28
C LEU A 244 -26.48 55.19 -24.46
N LEU A 245 -26.34 55.16 -23.13
CA LEU A 245 -26.75 56.28 -22.28
C LEU A 245 -25.92 57.54 -22.54
N ASP A 246 -24.61 57.40 -22.75
CA ASP A 246 -23.72 58.51 -23.07
C ASP A 246 -24.10 59.18 -24.41
N THR A 247 -24.52 58.40 -25.41
CA THR A 247 -25.01 58.94 -26.68
C THR A 247 -26.32 59.72 -26.59
N ILE A 248 -27.15 59.47 -25.57
CA ILE A 248 -28.43 60.17 -25.37
C ILE A 248 -28.22 61.50 -24.62
N ALA A 249 -27.12 61.64 -23.88
CA ALA A 249 -26.82 62.83 -23.09
C ALA A 249 -26.26 64.01 -23.90
N HIS A 250 -25.94 63.81 -25.18
CA HIS A 250 -25.40 64.81 -26.10
C HIS A 250 -26.43 65.25 -27.14
#